data_AF-A0AAV7KQU5-F1
#
_entry.id   AF-A0AAV7KQU5-F1
#
_cell.length_a   1.000
_cell.length_b   1.000
_cell.length_c   1.000
_cell.angle_alpha   90.00
_cell.angle_beta   90.00
_cell.angle_gamma   90.00
#
_symmetry.space_group_name_H-M   'P 1'
#
loop_
_entity.id
_entity.type
_entity.pdbx_description
1 polymer ?
#
loop_
_entity_poly.entity_id
_entity_poly.type
_entity_poly.pdbx_seq_one_letter_code
_entity_poly.pdbx_strand_id
1 'polypeptide(L)'
;MEYMLQYGDSVIKRSVPLALALISASNPQLPVLDALSKLSHDNDAETAHNAILAMGIVGAGTNNSRLVNMLKQLATYYQKDSNNLYIVRLAQGLIHLGKGTLTLNPYHSDRGLFTPVAVGSLVTVLVAAMDVKNILIGHSNPCYLLYCIALAIQPRMLVTLDTDLKPLSVSVRVGQAVDVVGQAGKPKTITGFQTHSTPVLLSYGERAELATNEYIPITPLLEGFVILQKNKDLTS
;
A
#
# COMPACT_ATOMS: atom_id res chain seq x y z
N MET A 1 8.73 19.04 -9.34
CA MET A 1 8.24 19.14 -7.95
C MET A 1 8.97 20.22 -7.16
N GLU A 2 10.31 20.20 -7.09
CA GLU A 2 11.07 21.20 -6.33
C GLU A 2 10.80 22.64 -6.78
N TYR A 3 10.57 22.89 -8.07
CA TYR A 3 10.19 24.21 -8.58
C TYR A 3 8.83 24.70 -8.04
N MET A 4 7.81 23.83 -7.95
CA MET A 4 6.51 24.20 -7.36
C MET A 4 6.59 24.34 -5.84
N LEU A 5 7.50 23.63 -5.17
CA LEU A 5 7.71 23.78 -3.73
C LEU A 5 8.53 25.04 -3.37
N GLN A 6 9.41 25.50 -4.27
CA GLN A 6 10.20 26.71 -4.05
C GLN A 6 9.43 27.99 -4.43
N TYR A 7 8.65 27.96 -5.51
CA TYR A 7 7.97 29.15 -6.05
C TYR A 7 6.44 29.14 -5.87
N GLY A 8 5.87 28.07 -5.32
CA GLY A 8 4.43 27.96 -5.10
C GLY A 8 3.95 28.70 -3.86
N ASP A 9 2.73 29.24 -3.95
CA ASP A 9 1.99 29.81 -2.84
C ASP A 9 1.72 28.74 -1.74
N SER A 10 1.41 29.17 -0.51
CA SER A 10 1.19 28.29 0.65
C SER A 10 0.16 27.18 0.36
N VAL A 11 -0.88 27.49 -0.42
CA VAL A 11 -1.91 26.52 -0.83
C VAL A 11 -1.35 25.41 -1.72
N ILE A 12 -0.42 25.76 -2.62
CA ILE A 12 0.22 24.80 -3.52
C ILE A 12 1.12 23.86 -2.69
N LYS A 13 1.88 24.42 -1.75
CA LYS A 13 2.74 23.63 -0.85
C LYS A 13 1.95 22.60 -0.03
N ARG A 14 0.77 22.97 0.46
CA ARG A 14 -0.14 22.06 1.21
C ARG A 14 -0.71 20.93 0.36
N SER A 15 -0.87 21.14 -0.95
CA SER A 15 -1.49 20.17 -1.87
C SER A 15 -0.50 19.13 -2.41
N VAL A 16 0.78 19.47 -2.50
CA VAL A 16 1.82 18.57 -3.05
C VAL A 16 1.92 17.23 -2.30
N PRO A 17 1.95 17.17 -0.95
CA PRO A 17 1.98 15.90 -0.22
C PRO A 17 0.77 15.01 -0.50
N LEU A 18 -0.42 15.61 -0.64
CA LEU A 18 -1.67 14.88 -0.88
C LEU A 18 -1.70 14.28 -2.29
N ALA A 19 -1.22 15.02 -3.28
CA ALA A 19 -1.06 14.50 -4.63
C ALA A 19 -0.07 13.32 -4.69
N LEU A 20 1.03 13.41 -3.93
CA LEU A 20 1.99 12.31 -3.81
C LEU A 20 1.37 11.08 -3.17
N ALA A 21 0.58 11.25 -2.11
CA ALA A 21 -0.13 10.15 -1.47
C ALA A 21 -1.06 9.40 -2.42
N LEU A 22 -1.74 10.11 -3.33
CA LEU A 22 -2.63 9.49 -4.31
C LEU A 22 -1.86 8.67 -5.36
N ILE A 23 -0.73 9.20 -5.85
CA ILE A 23 0.06 8.54 -6.89
C ILE A 23 0.78 7.30 -6.35
N SER A 24 1.28 7.35 -5.13
CA SER A 24 2.09 6.28 -4.53
C SER A 24 1.41 5.58 -3.35
N ALA A 25 0.08 5.40 -3.40
CA ALA A 25 -0.67 4.68 -2.37
C ALA A 25 -0.15 3.23 -2.19
N SER A 26 0.22 2.86 -0.96
CA SER A 26 0.83 1.55 -0.63
C SER A 26 2.08 1.18 -1.45
N ASN A 27 2.76 2.15 -2.06
CA ASN A 27 4.01 1.99 -2.79
C ASN A 27 5.09 2.92 -2.21
N PRO A 28 5.82 2.47 -1.17
CA PRO A 28 6.84 3.28 -0.51
C PRO A 28 8.11 3.40 -1.35
N GLN A 29 8.10 4.29 -2.34
CA GLN A 29 9.29 4.65 -3.09
C GLN A 29 10.18 5.59 -2.28
N LEU A 30 11.47 5.24 -2.14
CA LEU A 30 12.47 6.05 -1.43
C LEU A 30 12.48 7.54 -1.81
N PRO A 31 12.45 7.95 -3.10
CA PRO A 31 12.47 9.38 -3.44
C PRO A 31 11.23 10.13 -2.93
N VAL A 32 10.07 9.48 -2.90
CA VAL A 32 8.83 10.09 -2.38
C VAL A 32 8.91 10.23 -0.86
N LEU A 33 9.42 9.21 -0.17
CA LEU A 33 9.60 9.26 1.28
C LEU A 33 10.58 10.35 1.72
N ASP A 34 11.70 10.49 1.00
CA ASP A 34 12.70 11.53 1.32
C ASP A 34 12.15 12.94 1.04
N ALA A 35 11.31 13.11 0.02
CA ALA A 35 10.61 14.38 -0.23
C ALA A 35 9.58 14.70 0.86
N LEU A 36 8.75 13.73 1.26
CA LEU A 36 7.75 13.91 2.32
C LEU A 36 8.39 14.15 3.70
N SER A 37 9.54 13.51 3.97
CA SER A 37 10.32 13.73 5.20
C SER A 37 10.78 15.17 5.35
N LYS A 38 11.25 15.80 4.26
CA LYS A 38 11.62 17.22 4.23
C LYS A 38 10.41 18.12 4.50
N LEU A 39 9.26 17.82 3.89
CA LEU A 39 8.02 18.60 4.07
C LEU A 39 7.40 18.44 5.46
N SER A 40 7.71 17.35 6.16
CA SER A 40 7.21 17.10 7.52
C SER A 40 7.86 17.97 8.59
N HIS A 41 8.98 18.63 8.28
CA HIS A 41 9.67 19.57 9.16
C HIS A 41 9.47 21.04 8.74
N ASP A 42 8.52 21.32 7.85
CA ASP A 42 8.23 22.68 7.41
C ASP A 42 7.60 23.51 8.55
N ASN A 43 7.79 24.83 8.50
CA ASN A 43 7.30 25.77 9.53
C ASN A 43 5.77 25.90 9.50
N ASP A 44 5.14 25.68 8.35
CA ASP A 44 3.68 25.69 8.22
C ASP A 44 3.10 24.39 8.76
N ALA A 45 2.42 24.47 9.90
CA ALA A 45 1.85 23.31 10.57
C ALA A 45 0.91 22.50 9.66
N GLU A 46 0.10 23.16 8.82
CA GLU A 46 -0.83 22.47 7.91
C GLU A 46 -0.11 21.63 6.85
N THR A 47 0.99 22.16 6.29
CA THR A 47 1.82 21.42 5.33
C THR A 47 2.49 20.21 6.01
N ALA A 48 2.98 20.37 7.25
CA ALA A 48 3.56 19.27 8.01
C ALA A 48 2.55 18.15 8.31
N HIS A 49 1.31 18.50 8.69
CA HIS A 49 0.23 17.53 8.89
C HIS A 49 -0.08 16.72 7.63
N ASN A 50 -0.20 17.39 6.49
CA ASN A 50 -0.46 16.76 5.21
C ASN A 50 0.67 15.84 4.78
N ALA A 51 1.92 16.23 5.05
CA ALA A 51 3.09 15.39 4.78
C ALA A 51 3.10 14.12 5.66
N ILE A 52 2.77 14.23 6.94
CA ILE A 52 2.71 13.07 7.86
C ILE A 52 1.59 12.11 7.46
N LEU A 53 0.40 12.63 7.16
CA LEU A 53 -0.72 11.84 6.70
C LEU A 53 -0.42 11.16 5.35
N ALA A 54 0.19 11.88 4.42
CA ALA A 54 0.65 11.34 3.14
C ALA A 54 1.65 10.18 3.33
N MET A 55 2.62 10.30 4.23
CA MET A 55 3.55 9.21 4.55
C MET A 55 2.82 7.96 5.09
N GLY A 56 1.78 8.15 5.90
CA GLY A 56 0.93 7.06 6.38
C GLY A 56 0.21 6.32 5.25
N ILE A 57 -0.35 7.04 4.27
CA ILE A 57 -1.05 6.46 3.11
C ILE A 57 -0.07 5.76 2.15
N VAL A 58 1.07 6.38 1.86
CA VAL A 58 2.12 5.78 1.00
C VAL A 58 2.69 4.51 1.61
N GLY A 59 2.87 4.50 2.93
CA GLY A 59 3.37 3.35 3.69
C GLY A 59 2.30 2.31 4.05
N ALA A 60 1.03 2.55 3.74
CA ALA A 60 -0.06 1.78 4.30
C ALA A 60 0.05 0.29 3.97
N GLY A 61 0.06 -0.55 4.99
CA GLY A 61 0.11 -2.00 4.84
C GLY A 61 1.45 -2.60 4.43
N THR A 62 2.49 -1.78 4.26
CA THR A 62 3.79 -2.26 3.74
C THR A 62 4.77 -2.65 4.84
N ASN A 63 4.51 -2.26 6.10
CA ASN A 63 5.43 -2.47 7.23
C ASN A 63 6.90 -2.08 6.93
N ASN A 64 7.13 -1.06 6.11
CA ASN A 64 8.49 -0.65 5.75
C ASN A 64 9.24 -0.10 6.98
N SER A 65 10.31 -0.79 7.39
CA SER A 65 11.09 -0.48 8.60
C SER A 65 11.66 0.94 8.61
N ARG A 66 12.09 1.48 7.46
CA ARG A 66 12.62 2.85 7.35
C ARG A 66 11.54 3.88 7.65
N LEU A 67 10.33 3.68 7.10
CA LEU A 67 9.20 4.59 7.30
C LEU A 67 8.72 4.56 8.76
N VAL A 68 8.67 3.37 9.37
CA VAL A 68 8.35 3.20 10.79
C VAL A 68 9.34 3.96 11.68
N ASN A 69 10.65 3.85 11.40
CA ASN A 69 11.67 4.56 12.18
C ASN A 69 11.57 6.08 12.02
N MET A 70 11.27 6.56 10.82
CA MET A 70 11.08 7.98 10.56
C MET A 70 9.86 8.55 11.30
N LEU A 71 8.71 7.84 11.29
CA LEU A 71 7.55 8.26 12.08
C LEU A 71 7.78 8.18 13.59
N LYS A 72 8.62 7.25 14.07
CA LYS A 72 9.01 7.22 15.50
C LYS A 72 9.80 8.47 15.89
N GLN A 73 10.74 8.90 15.04
CA GLN A 73 11.50 10.14 15.25
C GLN A 73 10.58 11.38 15.23
N LEU A 74 9.63 11.43 14.29
CA LEU A 74 8.63 12.51 14.24
C LEU A 74 7.72 12.51 15.48
N ALA A 75 7.34 11.34 15.99
CA ALA A 75 6.56 11.23 17.23
C ALA A 75 7.33 11.76 18.44
N THR A 76 8.65 11.56 18.50
CA THR A 76 9.50 12.14 19.56
C THR A 76 9.67 13.65 19.41
N TYR A 77 9.72 14.16 18.18
CA TYR A 77 9.84 15.60 17.90
C TYR A 77 8.57 16.36 18.30
N TYR A 78 7.39 15.86 17.93
CA TYR A 78 6.09 16.49 18.19
C TYR A 78 5.44 16.09 19.52
N GLN A 79 6.20 15.66 20.53
CA GLN A 79 5.63 15.25 21.83
C GLN A 79 4.83 16.35 22.55
N LYS A 80 5.18 17.62 22.30
CA LYS A 80 4.54 18.78 22.95
C LYS A 80 3.21 19.18 22.29
N ASP A 81 3.03 18.88 21.00
CA ASP A 81 1.85 19.28 20.24
C ASP A 81 0.89 18.09 20.08
N SER A 82 -0.20 18.11 20.86
CA SER A 82 -1.20 17.03 20.87
C SER A 82 -1.79 16.73 19.49
N ASN A 83 -2.02 17.77 18.68
CA ASN A 83 -2.62 17.67 17.35
C ASN A 83 -1.69 16.95 16.36
N ASN A 84 -0.42 17.35 16.34
CA ASN A 84 0.58 16.76 15.46
C ASN A 84 0.84 15.30 15.87
N LEU A 85 0.88 15.03 17.17
CA LEU A 85 1.06 13.69 17.71
C LEU A 85 -0.10 12.75 17.33
N TYR A 86 -1.34 13.24 17.31
CA TYR A 86 -2.51 12.47 16.87
C TYR A 86 -2.34 11.99 15.42
N ILE A 87 -1.90 12.86 14.51
CA ILE A 87 -1.72 12.54 13.09
C ILE A 87 -0.54 11.61 12.87
N VAL A 88 0.56 11.78 13.61
CA VAL A 88 1.69 10.83 13.57
C VAL A 88 1.24 9.43 14.01
N ARG A 89 0.44 9.31 15.06
CA ARG A 89 -0.09 8.03 15.53
C ARG A 89 -1.06 7.39 14.53
N LEU A 90 -1.89 8.21 13.89
CA LEU A 90 -2.76 7.74 12.80
C LEU A 90 -1.92 7.17 11.64
N ALA A 91 -0.89 7.89 11.20
CA ALA A 91 0.01 7.41 10.16
C ALA A 91 0.73 6.11 10.56
N GLN A 92 1.16 5.98 11.82
CA GLN A 92 1.75 4.74 12.36
C GLN A 92 0.77 3.57 12.33
N GLY A 93 -0.51 3.81 12.63
CA GLY A 93 -1.58 2.82 12.51
C GLY A 93 -1.80 2.35 11.08
N LEU A 94 -1.80 3.28 10.12
CA LEU A 94 -1.95 2.96 8.69
C LEU A 94 -0.82 2.09 8.14
N ILE A 95 0.43 2.29 8.57
CA ILE A 95 1.56 1.44 8.12
C ILE A 95 1.34 -0.02 8.50
N HIS A 96 0.86 -0.27 9.72
CA HIS A 96 0.65 -1.60 10.27
C HIS A 96 -0.78 -2.13 10.02
N LEU A 97 -1.47 -1.60 9.00
CA LEU A 97 -2.83 -1.98 8.66
C LEU A 97 -2.93 -3.51 8.47
N GLY A 98 -3.80 -4.16 9.25
CA GLY A 98 -3.94 -5.61 9.25
C GLY A 98 -2.63 -6.36 9.54
N LYS A 99 -1.72 -5.79 10.36
CA LYS A 99 -0.34 -6.28 10.57
C LYS A 99 0.50 -6.36 9.29
N GLY A 100 0.16 -5.59 8.26
CA GLY A 100 0.81 -5.61 6.94
C GLY A 100 0.19 -6.59 5.94
N THR A 101 -0.96 -7.19 6.27
CA THR A 101 -1.70 -8.07 5.36
C THR A 101 -2.67 -7.32 4.45
N LEU A 102 -2.99 -6.07 4.79
CA LEU A 102 -3.97 -5.23 4.10
C LEU A 102 -3.27 -4.05 3.45
N THR A 103 -3.71 -3.64 2.26
CA THR A 103 -3.16 -2.51 1.49
C THR A 103 -4.26 -1.54 1.07
N LEU A 104 -3.87 -0.33 0.68
CA LEU A 104 -4.75 0.74 0.18
C LEU A 104 -4.56 1.00 -1.32
N ASN A 105 -3.91 0.11 -2.05
CA ASN A 105 -3.68 0.29 -3.48
C ASN A 105 -5.02 0.16 -4.25
N PRO A 106 -5.45 1.16 -5.04
CA PRO A 106 -6.71 1.09 -5.80
C PRO A 106 -6.67 0.15 -7.01
N TYR A 107 -5.47 -0.28 -7.40
CA TYR A 107 -5.24 -1.22 -8.49
C TYR A 107 -5.32 -2.66 -7.99
N HIS A 108 -6.16 -3.46 -8.65
CA HIS A 108 -6.41 -4.86 -8.35
C HIS A 108 -6.02 -5.74 -9.55
N SER A 109 -5.76 -7.04 -9.31
CA SER A 109 -5.43 -8.04 -10.34
C SER A 109 -4.25 -7.62 -11.22
N ASP A 110 -3.04 -7.68 -10.65
CA ASP A 110 -1.79 -7.39 -11.40
C ASP A 110 -1.81 -6.02 -12.12
N ARG A 111 -2.43 -5.04 -11.45
CA ARG A 111 -2.65 -3.66 -11.92
C ARG A 111 -3.52 -3.50 -13.16
N GLY A 112 -4.19 -4.55 -13.62
CA GLY A 112 -5.08 -4.51 -14.77
C GLY A 112 -6.45 -3.89 -14.46
N LEU A 113 -6.95 -4.01 -13.23
CA LEU A 113 -8.28 -3.55 -12.85
C LEU A 113 -8.21 -2.33 -11.92
N PHE A 114 -8.86 -1.26 -12.34
CA PHE A 114 -9.00 -0.03 -11.56
C PHE A 114 -10.32 -0.05 -10.79
N THR A 115 -10.26 0.00 -9.45
CA THR A 115 -11.48 0.00 -8.62
C THR A 115 -11.92 1.44 -8.35
N PRO A 116 -13.05 1.91 -8.94
CA PRO A 116 -13.48 3.30 -8.77
C PRO A 116 -13.86 3.64 -7.32
N VAL A 117 -14.33 2.65 -6.55
CA VAL A 117 -14.72 2.81 -5.15
C VAL A 117 -13.50 3.11 -4.26
N ALA A 118 -12.40 2.39 -4.46
CA ALA A 118 -11.16 2.58 -3.69
C ALA A 118 -10.52 3.95 -3.98
N VAL A 119 -10.59 4.42 -5.23
CA VAL A 119 -10.13 5.78 -5.56
C VAL A 119 -11.05 6.84 -5.00
N GLY A 120 -12.37 6.66 -5.10
CA GLY A 120 -13.35 7.58 -4.54
C GLY A 120 -13.14 7.78 -3.04
N SER A 121 -12.88 6.70 -2.29
CA SER A 121 -12.61 6.80 -0.85
C SER A 121 -11.27 7.48 -0.54
N LEU A 122 -10.19 7.16 -1.26
CA LEU A 122 -8.90 7.83 -1.09
C LEU A 122 -8.99 9.33 -1.39
N VAL A 123 -9.66 9.71 -2.50
CA VAL A 123 -9.86 11.12 -2.86
C VAL A 123 -10.69 11.84 -1.81
N THR A 124 -11.74 11.20 -1.28
CA THR A 124 -12.56 11.80 -0.21
C THR A 124 -11.73 12.13 1.04
N VAL A 125 -10.84 11.22 1.44
CA VAL A 125 -9.93 11.40 2.59
C VAL A 125 -8.90 12.48 2.31
N LEU A 126 -8.36 12.55 1.09
CA LEU A 126 -7.39 13.58 0.70
C LEU A 126 -8.02 14.97 0.62
N VAL A 127 -9.24 15.09 0.10
CA VAL A 127 -9.97 16.36 0.05
C VAL A 127 -10.28 16.84 1.47
N ALA A 128 -10.68 15.94 2.36
CA ALA A 128 -10.87 16.28 3.76
C ALA A 128 -9.57 16.67 4.47
N ALA A 129 -8.44 16.07 4.08
CA ALA A 129 -7.12 16.47 4.58
C ALA A 129 -6.69 17.87 4.10
N MET A 130 -7.39 18.51 3.16
CA MET A 130 -7.11 19.93 2.85
C MET A 130 -7.47 20.86 4.01
N ASP A 131 -8.43 20.49 4.86
CA ASP A 131 -8.79 21.23 6.08
C ASP A 131 -8.60 20.35 7.33
N VAL A 132 -7.33 20.06 7.63
CA VAL A 132 -6.94 19.19 8.76
C VAL A 132 -7.47 19.72 10.09
N LYS A 133 -7.45 21.05 10.29
CA LYS A 133 -7.79 21.68 11.57
C LYS A 133 -9.26 21.47 11.93
N ASN A 134 -10.16 21.64 10.97
CA ASN A 134 -11.59 21.51 11.22
C ASN A 134 -12.07 20.06 11.06
N ILE A 135 -11.58 19.35 10.03
CA ILE A 135 -12.14 18.05 9.62
C ILE A 135 -11.43 16.87 10.28
N LEU A 136 -10.16 16.97 10.69
CA LEU A 136 -9.43 15.89 11.37
C LEU A 136 -9.25 16.10 12.88
N ILE A 137 -9.15 17.35 13.34
CA ILE A 137 -8.78 17.69 14.73
C ILE A 137 -9.96 18.32 15.52
N GLY A 138 -11.05 18.70 14.85
CA GLY A 138 -12.18 19.41 15.46
C GLY A 138 -12.87 18.65 16.62
N HIS A 139 -13.55 19.40 17.49
CA HIS A 139 -14.26 18.91 18.69
C HIS A 139 -15.40 17.91 18.40
N SER A 140 -15.81 17.75 17.14
CA SER A 140 -17.04 17.06 16.72
C SER A 140 -16.75 15.76 15.96
N ASN A 141 -16.11 14.79 16.62
CA ASN A 141 -15.92 13.41 16.12
C ASN A 141 -15.46 13.28 14.64
N PRO A 142 -14.28 13.83 14.27
CA PRO A 142 -13.75 13.83 12.90
C PRO A 142 -13.37 12.45 12.33
N CYS A 143 -13.24 11.43 13.20
CA CYS A 143 -12.72 10.12 12.82
C CYS A 143 -13.65 9.30 11.90
N TYR A 144 -14.93 9.67 11.79
CA TYR A 144 -15.87 8.96 10.92
C TYR A 144 -15.49 9.03 9.44
N LEU A 145 -14.89 10.15 9.01
CA LEU A 145 -14.49 10.28 7.62
C LEU A 145 -13.24 9.45 7.28
N LEU A 146 -12.39 9.17 8.28
CA LEU A 146 -11.30 8.20 8.13
C LEU A 146 -11.83 6.78 7.95
N TYR A 147 -13.06 6.48 8.40
CA TYR A 147 -13.69 5.20 8.14
C TYR A 147 -13.98 4.96 6.65
N CYS A 148 -14.06 6.02 5.83
CA CYS A 148 -14.14 5.88 4.38
C CYS A 148 -12.94 5.12 3.80
N ILE A 149 -11.76 5.18 4.44
CA ILE A 149 -10.56 4.40 4.06
C ILE A 149 -10.88 2.91 4.04
N ALA A 150 -11.81 2.41 4.87
CA ALA A 150 -12.19 0.99 4.92
C ALA A 150 -12.61 0.44 3.55
N LEU A 151 -13.17 1.27 2.68
CA LEU A 151 -13.59 0.89 1.32
C LEU A 151 -12.41 0.68 0.35
N ALA A 152 -11.23 1.23 0.67
CA ALA A 152 -10.00 1.03 -0.09
C ALA A 152 -9.14 -0.13 0.45
N ILE A 153 -9.52 -0.74 1.58
CA ILE A 153 -8.74 -1.79 2.22
C ILE A 153 -8.88 -3.10 1.43
N GLN A 154 -7.76 -3.65 0.96
CA GLN A 154 -7.72 -4.93 0.25
C GLN A 154 -6.65 -5.88 0.82
N PRO A 155 -6.93 -7.19 0.95
CA PRO A 155 -5.95 -8.17 1.40
C PRO A 155 -4.90 -8.47 0.33
N ARG A 156 -3.66 -8.67 0.78
CA ARG A 156 -2.47 -8.86 -0.06
C ARG A 156 -1.82 -10.24 0.08
N MET A 157 -2.39 -11.08 0.93
CA MET A 157 -1.88 -12.41 1.21
C MET A 157 -2.31 -13.38 0.12
N LEU A 158 -1.36 -14.18 -0.38
CA LEU A 158 -1.63 -15.32 -1.24
C LEU A 158 -1.91 -16.55 -0.36
N VAL A 159 -3.14 -17.05 -0.43
CA VAL A 159 -3.60 -18.28 0.22
C VAL A 159 -4.09 -19.24 -0.84
N THR A 160 -3.59 -20.46 -0.79
CA THR A 160 -4.03 -21.54 -1.68
C THR A 160 -5.01 -22.45 -0.96
N LEU A 161 -6.11 -22.75 -1.62
CA LEU A 161 -7.20 -23.60 -1.14
C LEU A 161 -7.36 -24.79 -2.09
N ASP A 162 -7.76 -25.93 -1.54
CA ASP A 162 -8.17 -27.10 -2.33
C ASP A 162 -9.61 -26.96 -2.84
N THR A 163 -10.09 -27.88 -3.67
CA THR A 163 -11.48 -27.92 -4.16
C THR A 163 -12.51 -28.03 -3.03
N ASP A 164 -12.11 -28.61 -1.90
CA ASP A 164 -12.91 -28.74 -0.68
C ASP A 164 -12.80 -27.51 0.25
N LEU A 165 -12.22 -26.39 -0.24
CA LEU A 165 -12.00 -25.13 0.50
C LEU A 165 -11.11 -25.29 1.75
N LYS A 166 -10.30 -26.36 1.81
CA LYS A 166 -9.31 -26.55 2.87
C LYS A 166 -8.01 -25.82 2.50
N PRO A 167 -7.33 -25.17 3.46
CA PRO A 167 -6.05 -24.54 3.19
C PRO A 167 -5.01 -25.59 2.82
N LEU A 168 -4.35 -25.39 1.69
CA LEU A 168 -3.31 -26.27 1.17
C LEU A 168 -2.01 -25.48 1.09
N SER A 169 -0.94 -25.95 1.75
CA SER A 169 0.38 -25.35 1.63
C SER A 169 1.08 -25.86 0.37
N VAL A 170 1.36 -24.95 -0.55
CA VAL A 170 2.05 -25.25 -1.82
C VAL A 170 3.25 -24.34 -1.96
N SER A 171 4.31 -24.86 -2.58
CA SER A 171 5.50 -24.09 -2.85
C SER A 171 5.27 -23.12 -4.02
N VAL A 172 5.48 -21.83 -3.76
CA VAL A 172 5.33 -20.73 -4.70
C VAL A 172 6.68 -20.01 -4.86
N ARG A 173 6.98 -19.61 -6.10
CA ARG A 173 8.12 -18.76 -6.43
C ARG A 173 7.61 -17.33 -6.50
N VAL A 174 8.11 -16.46 -5.62
CA VAL A 174 7.78 -15.04 -5.61
C VAL A 174 8.97 -14.26 -6.16
N GLY A 175 8.73 -13.38 -7.12
CA GLY A 175 9.77 -12.55 -7.73
C GLY A 175 9.19 -11.27 -8.32
N GLN A 176 10.06 -10.42 -8.87
CA GLN A 176 9.62 -9.17 -9.48
C GLN A 176 8.90 -9.44 -10.80
N ALA A 177 7.74 -8.80 -10.97
CA ALA A 177 6.94 -8.87 -12.18
C ALA A 177 7.71 -8.33 -13.39
N VAL A 178 7.79 -9.13 -14.46
CA VAL A 178 8.35 -8.70 -15.74
C VAL A 178 7.33 -8.91 -16.84
N ASP A 179 7.29 -7.95 -17.76
CA ASP A 179 6.41 -8.05 -18.92
C ASP A 179 6.95 -9.10 -19.89
N VAL A 180 6.06 -9.97 -20.33
CA VAL A 180 6.36 -11.17 -21.11
C VAL A 180 6.40 -10.85 -22.62
N VAL A 181 5.88 -9.68 -23.01
CA VAL A 181 5.83 -9.24 -24.40
C VAL A 181 7.24 -9.13 -24.99
N GLY A 182 7.52 -9.95 -26.01
CA GLY A 182 8.80 -9.94 -26.75
C GLY A 182 9.86 -10.96 -26.30
N GLN A 183 9.57 -11.79 -25.29
CA GLN A 183 10.48 -12.88 -24.91
C GLN A 183 10.32 -14.11 -25.81
N ALA A 184 11.43 -14.63 -26.34
CA ALA A 184 11.44 -15.85 -27.13
C ALA A 184 11.45 -17.11 -26.23
N GLY A 185 10.64 -18.12 -26.55
CA GLY A 185 10.60 -19.41 -25.86
C GLY A 185 9.39 -19.59 -24.93
N LYS A 186 9.59 -20.24 -23.77
CA LYS A 186 8.60 -20.29 -22.68
C LYS A 186 8.84 -19.09 -21.76
N PRO A 187 8.09 -17.99 -21.92
CA PRO A 187 8.36 -16.78 -21.17
C PRO A 187 8.06 -16.99 -19.68
N LYS A 188 8.92 -16.45 -18.82
CA LYS A 188 8.69 -16.41 -17.38
C LYS A 188 8.14 -15.04 -17.00
N THR A 189 7.11 -15.00 -16.17
CA THR A 189 6.50 -13.74 -15.74
C THR A 189 7.25 -13.08 -14.58
N ILE A 190 8.19 -13.82 -13.96
CA ILE A 190 8.97 -13.38 -12.79
C ILE A 190 10.48 -13.36 -13.05
N THR A 191 11.17 -12.40 -12.43
CA THR A 191 12.63 -12.36 -12.30
C THR A 191 13.06 -12.35 -10.84
N GLY A 192 14.24 -12.91 -10.55
CA GLY A 192 14.80 -12.93 -9.19
C GLY A 192 13.90 -13.61 -8.16
N PHE A 193 13.61 -14.90 -8.35
CA PHE A 193 12.64 -15.61 -7.53
C PHE A 193 13.22 -16.16 -6.22
N GLN A 194 12.41 -16.13 -5.16
CA GLN A 194 12.61 -16.89 -3.93
C GLN A 194 11.45 -17.87 -3.75
N THR A 195 11.76 -19.09 -3.31
CA THR A 195 10.74 -20.11 -3.07
C THR A 195 10.22 -19.98 -1.65
N HIS A 196 8.92 -19.77 -1.52
CA HIS A 196 8.20 -19.73 -0.25
C HIS A 196 7.08 -20.78 -0.25
N SER A 197 6.55 -21.10 0.94
CA SER A 197 5.37 -21.94 1.09
C SER A 197 4.18 -21.08 1.45
N THR A 198 3.02 -21.30 0.84
CA THR A 198 1.79 -20.56 1.16
C THR A 198 1.33 -20.84 2.60
N PRO A 199 0.78 -19.83 3.32
CA PRO A 199 0.46 -18.47 2.86
C PRO A 199 1.66 -17.51 2.82
N VAL A 200 1.72 -16.66 1.78
CA VAL A 200 2.81 -15.68 1.57
C VAL A 200 2.25 -14.28 1.39
N LEU A 201 2.97 -13.27 1.88
CA LEU A 201 2.69 -11.86 1.59
C LEU A 201 3.49 -11.44 0.36
N LEU A 202 2.80 -11.00 -0.68
CA LEU A 202 3.44 -10.47 -1.90
C LEU A 202 3.83 -9.02 -1.68
N SER A 203 5.03 -8.58 -2.06
CA SER A 203 5.42 -7.15 -2.02
C SER A 203 4.97 -6.40 -3.29
N TYR A 204 5.31 -5.12 -3.42
CA TYR A 204 4.64 -4.24 -4.38
C TYR A 204 5.32 -4.44 -5.73
N GLY A 205 4.59 -4.94 -6.72
CA GLY A 205 5.18 -5.35 -8.00
C GLY A 205 5.87 -6.72 -7.96
N GLU A 206 5.66 -7.50 -6.91
CA GLU A 206 5.99 -8.93 -6.91
C GLU A 206 4.83 -9.73 -7.51
N ARG A 207 5.18 -10.81 -8.21
CA ARG A 207 4.27 -11.82 -8.73
C ARG A 207 4.66 -13.19 -8.18
N ALA A 208 3.67 -14.05 -7.99
CA ALA A 208 3.87 -15.44 -7.62
C ALA A 208 3.62 -16.37 -8.82
N GLU A 209 4.42 -17.42 -8.93
CA GLU A 209 4.22 -18.57 -9.80
C GLU A 209 4.28 -19.86 -8.97
N LEU A 210 3.54 -20.91 -9.34
CA LEU A 210 3.67 -22.21 -8.68
C LEU A 210 5.03 -22.84 -8.99
N ALA A 211 5.67 -23.44 -7.99
CA ALA A 211 6.95 -24.11 -8.17
C ALA A 211 6.81 -25.54 -8.71
N THR A 212 5.68 -26.19 -8.42
CA THR A 212 5.37 -27.59 -8.79
C THR A 212 4.18 -27.67 -9.74
N ASN A 213 4.18 -28.69 -10.61
CA ASN A 213 3.10 -28.95 -11.57
C ASN A 213 1.99 -29.87 -11.01
N GLU A 214 2.08 -30.24 -9.73
CA GLU A 214 1.12 -31.13 -9.06
C GLU A 214 -0.28 -30.54 -8.99
N TYR A 215 -0.35 -29.21 -8.94
CA TYR A 215 -1.58 -28.44 -8.84
C TYR A 215 -1.66 -27.43 -9.97
N ILE A 216 -2.86 -27.29 -10.54
CA ILE A 216 -3.17 -26.29 -11.55
C ILE A 216 -4.12 -25.27 -10.90
N PRO A 217 -3.81 -23.97 -10.95
CA PRO A 217 -4.70 -22.95 -10.43
C PRO A 217 -5.86 -22.73 -11.41
N ILE A 218 -7.07 -22.54 -10.89
CA ILE A 218 -8.25 -22.23 -11.71
C ILE A 218 -8.11 -20.84 -12.34
N THR A 219 -7.50 -19.91 -11.60
CA THR A 219 -7.23 -18.55 -12.06
C THR A 219 -5.79 -18.43 -12.57
N PRO A 220 -5.56 -17.71 -13.68
CA PRO A 220 -4.21 -17.48 -14.20
C PRO A 220 -3.36 -16.58 -13.29
N LEU A 221 -4.01 -15.80 -12.43
CA LEU A 221 -3.39 -14.88 -11.48
C LEU A 221 -3.36 -15.52 -10.08
N LEU A 222 -2.18 -15.53 -9.46
CA LEU A 222 -1.96 -16.01 -8.10
C LEU A 222 -1.97 -14.84 -7.10
N GLU A 223 -3.15 -14.24 -6.89
CA GLU A 223 -3.35 -13.16 -5.92
C GLU A 223 -4.52 -13.49 -4.99
N GLY A 224 -4.42 -13.14 -3.70
CA GLY A 224 -5.49 -13.35 -2.74
C GLY A 224 -5.77 -14.83 -2.47
N PHE A 225 -7.02 -15.26 -2.66
CA PHE A 225 -7.42 -16.64 -2.48
C PHE A 225 -7.45 -17.36 -3.83
N VAL A 226 -6.61 -18.38 -3.97
CA VAL A 226 -6.51 -19.18 -5.19
C VAL A 226 -6.96 -20.59 -4.90
N ILE A 227 -7.90 -21.09 -5.70
CA ILE A 227 -8.30 -22.50 -5.66
C ILE A 227 -7.39 -23.28 -6.61
N LEU A 228 -6.76 -24.31 -6.06
CA LEU A 228 -5.90 -25.24 -6.75
C LEU A 228 -6.65 -26.53 -7.02
N GLN A 229 -6.54 -27.04 -8.24
CA GLN A 229 -7.02 -28.36 -8.61
C GLN A 229 -5.83 -29.30 -8.79
N LYS A 230 -5.93 -30.52 -8.26
CA LYS A 230 -4.92 -31.54 -8.49
C LYS A 230 -4.85 -31.89 -9.98
N ASN A 231 -3.64 -31.86 -10.54
CA ASN A 231 -3.41 -32.18 -11.93
C ASN A 231 -3.66 -33.68 -12.17
N LYS A 232 -4.64 -34.01 -13.03
CA LYS A 232 -5.03 -35.39 -13.33
C LYS A 232 -4.04 -36.09 -14.29
N ASP A 233 -3.26 -35.31 -15.04
CA ASP A 233 -2.37 -35.81 -16.09
C ASP A 233 -1.04 -36.37 -15.55
N LEU A 234 -0.70 -36.08 -14.28
CA LEU A 234 0.49 -36.64 -13.60
C LEU A 234 0.22 -38.01 -12.95
N THR A 235 -1.03 -38.45 -12.91
CA THR A 235 -1.45 -39.72 -12.30
C THR A 235 -1.83 -40.80 -13.33
N SER A 236 -1.42 -40.65 -14.59
CA SER A 236 -1.57 -41.65 -15.65
C SER A 236 -0.23 -42.08 -16.23
#